data_AF-A0A914SH33-F1
#
_entry.id   AF-A0A914SH33-F1
#
_cell.length_a   1.000
_cell.length_b   1.000
_cell.length_c   1.000
_cell.angle_alpha   90.00
_cell.angle_beta   90.00
_cell.angle_gamma   90.00
#
_symmetry.space_group_name_H-M   'P 1'
#
loop_
_entity.id
_entity.type
_entity.pdbx_description
1 polymer ?
#
loop_
_entity_poly.entity_id
_entity_poly.type
_entity_poly.pdbx_seq_one_letter_code
_entity_poly.pdbx_strand_id
1 'polypeptide(L)'
;MKLFFLLCIFSIFLCAESYKILIYNPKFGPSHVTFTGKIADTIAAAGHEVVVYQPEFKDDITFTGSKHKSIRYITKPRNMSDPENELSQIVKGMQEVQDRMWEEQSMKKMIKMMGVFNRMGEVFCGEIMDDNENLKKLKAENFDLGITEVFNACGMGVFHKIGLKKYIVAHAGSLSPATASLLGIKMHPSYIPVLC
;
A
#
# COMPACT_ATOMS: atom_id res chain seq x y z
N MET A 1 -31.41 6.26 40.02
CA MET A 1 -30.66 7.17 39.12
C MET A 1 -29.23 6.70 38.84
N LYS A 2 -28.40 6.34 39.84
CA LYS A 2 -27.02 5.87 39.60
C LYS A 2 -26.91 4.57 38.77
N LEU A 3 -27.79 3.60 38.99
CA LEU A 3 -27.78 2.32 38.25
C LEU A 3 -28.19 2.47 36.78
N PHE A 4 -29.17 3.33 36.50
CA PHE A 4 -29.60 3.66 35.13
C PHE A 4 -28.47 4.35 34.35
N PHE A 5 -27.77 5.29 34.99
CA PHE A 5 -26.61 5.95 34.39
C PHE A 5 -25.46 4.99 34.08
N LEU A 6 -25.18 4.02 34.98
CA LEU A 6 -24.20 2.96 34.74
C LEU A 6 -24.60 2.02 33.59
N LEU A 7 -25.89 1.66 33.48
CA LEU A 7 -26.43 0.85 32.38
C LEU A 7 -26.36 1.58 31.03
N CYS A 8 -26.59 2.90 31.02
CA CYS A 8 -26.40 3.73 29.83
C CYS A 8 -24.93 3.76 29.38
N ILE A 9 -23.99 3.94 30.31
CA ILE A 9 -22.55 3.90 30.00
C ILE A 9 -22.14 2.53 29.46
N PHE A 10 -22.58 1.44 30.11
CA PHE A 10 -22.29 0.07 29.65
C PHE A 10 -22.86 -0.22 28.26
N SER A 11 -24.05 0.29 27.94
CA SER A 11 -24.65 0.17 26.60
C SER A 11 -23.85 0.94 25.54
N ILE A 12 -23.31 2.11 25.87
CA ILE A 12 -22.45 2.89 24.95
C ILE A 12 -21.14 2.12 24.66
N PHE A 13 -20.57 1.45 25.66
CA PHE A 13 -19.37 0.61 25.47
C PHE A 13 -19.64 -0.64 24.62
N LEU A 14 -20.85 -1.22 24.69
CA LEU A 14 -21.24 -2.36 23.84
C LEU A 14 -21.41 -1.97 22.36
N CYS A 15 -21.60 -0.69 22.04
CA CYS A 15 -21.75 -0.21 20.66
C CYS A 15 -20.43 0.18 19.98
N ALA A 16 -19.29 0.13 20.68
CA ALA A 16 -17.99 0.45 20.10
C ALA A 16 -17.42 -0.76 19.35
N GLU A 17 -17.78 -0.93 18.07
CA GLU A 17 -17.15 -1.92 17.20
C GLU A 17 -15.74 -1.47 16.79
N SER A 18 -14.74 -2.29 17.13
CA SER A 18 -13.38 -2.13 16.64
C SER A 18 -13.13 -3.13 15.51
N TYR A 19 -12.97 -2.65 14.29
CA TYR A 19 -12.56 -3.48 13.16
C TYR A 19 -11.06 -3.77 13.20
N LYS A 20 -10.68 -4.97 12.75
CA LYS A 20 -9.29 -5.33 12.48
C LYS A 20 -8.96 -5.06 11.00
N ILE A 21 -8.10 -4.09 10.76
CA ILE A 21 -7.82 -3.55 9.43
C ILE A 21 -6.39 -3.87 9.02
N LEU A 22 -6.25 -4.49 7.85
CA LEU A 22 -4.97 -4.75 7.20
C LEU A 22 -4.64 -3.63 6.22
N ILE A 23 -3.45 -3.06 6.33
CA ILE A 23 -2.96 -2.06 5.38
C ILE A 23 -1.72 -2.60 4.68
N TYR A 24 -1.75 -2.68 3.35
CA TYR A 24 -0.59 -3.02 2.54
C TYR A 24 0.20 -1.75 2.19
N ASN A 25 1.41 -1.62 2.73
CA ASN A 25 2.25 -0.43 2.59
C ASN A 25 3.72 -0.81 2.31
N PRO A 26 4.05 -1.29 1.10
CA PRO A 26 5.42 -1.67 0.76
C PRO A 26 6.34 -0.44 0.79
N LYS A 27 7.61 -0.64 1.19
CA LYS A 27 8.62 0.43 1.24
C LYS A 27 9.14 0.81 -0.15
N PHE A 28 8.24 1.33 -0.97
CA PHE A 28 8.48 1.66 -2.36
C PHE A 28 9.12 3.04 -2.56
N GLY A 29 8.55 4.05 -1.91
CA GLY A 29 8.98 5.44 -1.99
C GLY A 29 8.53 6.21 -0.75
N PRO A 30 9.30 7.22 -0.29
CA PRO A 30 8.99 7.92 0.95
C PRO A 30 7.59 8.53 1.01
N SER A 31 7.11 9.08 -0.12
CA SER A 31 5.77 9.67 -0.25
C SER A 31 4.66 8.65 -0.04
N HIS A 32 4.73 7.50 -0.72
CA HIS A 32 3.75 6.41 -0.65
C HIS A 32 3.68 5.82 0.77
N VAL A 33 4.87 5.58 1.37
CA VAL A 33 4.96 5.07 2.73
C VAL A 33 4.33 6.03 3.72
N THR A 34 4.59 7.34 3.57
CA THR A 34 4.01 8.38 4.42
C THR A 34 2.50 8.51 4.22
N PHE A 35 2.03 8.53 2.97
CA PHE A 35 0.61 8.65 2.64
C PHE A 35 -0.20 7.51 3.27
N THR A 36 0.20 6.27 3.03
CA THR A 36 -0.47 5.09 3.57
C THR A 36 -0.29 4.99 5.09
N GLY A 37 0.87 5.39 5.61
CA GLY A 37 1.11 5.48 7.05
C GLY A 37 0.21 6.50 7.76
N LYS A 38 -0.14 7.61 7.10
CA LYS A 38 -1.13 8.57 7.62
C LYS A 38 -2.54 8.01 7.66
N ILE A 39 -2.93 7.23 6.67
CA ILE A 39 -4.19 6.49 6.70
C ILE A 39 -4.21 5.55 7.92
N ALA A 40 -3.10 4.82 8.15
CA ALA A 40 -2.95 3.94 9.30
C ALA A 40 -3.06 4.69 10.63
N ASP A 41 -2.39 5.85 10.78
CA ASP A 41 -2.47 6.70 11.97
C ASP A 41 -3.92 7.12 12.26
N THR A 42 -4.66 7.58 11.26
CA THR A 42 -6.05 8.03 11.41
C THR A 42 -6.97 6.89 11.85
N ILE A 43 -6.83 5.71 11.26
CA ILE A 43 -7.65 4.54 11.57
C ILE A 43 -7.34 4.05 13.00
N ALA A 44 -6.06 3.98 13.37
CA ALA A 44 -5.65 3.57 14.70
C ALA A 44 -6.11 4.58 15.77
N ALA A 45 -6.04 5.88 15.48
CA ALA A 45 -6.54 6.93 16.38
C ALA A 45 -8.07 6.88 16.59
N ALA A 46 -8.80 6.32 15.62
CA ALA A 46 -10.24 6.08 15.73
C ALA A 46 -10.60 4.84 16.61
N GLY A 47 -9.61 4.11 17.13
CA GLY A 47 -9.81 2.96 18.02
C GLY A 47 -9.88 1.60 17.32
N HIS A 48 -9.55 1.53 16.03
CA HIS A 48 -9.48 0.28 15.28
C HIS A 48 -8.14 -0.44 15.47
N GLU A 49 -8.15 -1.77 15.40
CA GLU A 49 -6.93 -2.56 15.38
C GLU A 49 -6.31 -2.48 13.98
N VAL A 50 -5.07 -2.00 13.89
CA VAL A 50 -4.39 -1.81 12.60
C VAL A 50 -3.13 -2.64 12.53
N VAL A 51 -3.06 -3.46 11.49
CA VAL A 51 -1.85 -4.20 11.11
C VAL A 51 -1.40 -3.70 9.74
N VAL A 52 -0.14 -3.30 9.65
CA VAL A 52 0.49 -2.87 8.40
C VAL A 52 1.40 -3.99 7.91
N TYR A 53 1.10 -4.56 6.74
CA TYR A 53 2.04 -5.40 6.01
C TYR A 53 2.96 -4.50 5.17
N GLN A 54 4.23 -4.43 5.57
CA GLN A 54 5.24 -3.54 5.01
C GLN A 54 6.46 -4.31 4.52
N PRO A 55 6.36 -4.96 3.33
CA PRO A 55 7.51 -5.57 2.68
C PRO A 55 8.56 -4.52 2.32
N GLU A 56 9.83 -4.87 2.46
CA GLU A 56 10.95 -3.99 2.14
C GLU A 56 11.28 -4.10 0.64
N PHE A 57 11.32 -2.95 -0.05
CA PHE A 57 11.63 -2.90 -1.47
C PHE A 57 12.95 -2.14 -1.71
N LYS A 58 13.05 -0.89 -1.20
CA LYS A 58 14.32 -0.16 -1.09
C LYS A 58 14.81 -0.11 0.35
N ASP A 59 16.13 -0.16 0.51
CA ASP A 59 16.80 -0.18 1.82
C ASP A 59 16.99 1.22 2.42
N ASP A 60 16.85 2.27 1.61
CA ASP A 60 16.97 3.67 2.02
C ASP A 60 15.74 4.17 2.81
N ILE A 61 14.65 3.40 2.82
CA ILE A 61 13.42 3.71 3.55
C ILE A 61 13.43 3.01 4.90
N THR A 62 13.92 3.70 5.92
CA THR A 62 14.04 3.16 7.29
C THR A 62 12.82 3.43 8.17
N PHE A 63 11.88 4.26 7.71
CA PHE A 63 10.71 4.67 8.48
C PHE A 63 9.43 3.95 8.02
N THR A 64 8.41 3.91 8.90
CA THR A 64 7.15 3.20 8.64
C THR A 64 6.06 4.05 7.97
N GLY A 65 6.22 5.37 8.02
CA GLY A 65 5.26 6.37 7.54
C GLY A 65 4.21 6.78 8.57
N SER A 66 4.23 6.16 9.75
CA SER A 66 3.23 6.31 10.81
C SER A 66 3.91 6.60 12.15
N LYS A 67 3.19 7.27 13.06
CA LYS A 67 3.65 7.59 14.42
C LYS A 67 2.79 6.95 15.51
N HIS A 68 1.67 6.34 15.17
CA HIS A 68 0.75 5.76 16.13
C HIS A 68 1.29 4.44 16.70
N LYS A 69 1.43 4.37 18.02
CA LYS A 69 2.13 3.28 18.72
C LYS A 69 1.37 1.95 18.75
N SER A 70 0.05 1.97 18.58
CA SER A 70 -0.76 0.73 18.59
C SER A 70 -0.68 -0.08 17.30
N ILE A 71 -0.11 0.49 16.24
CA ILE A 71 -0.04 -0.19 14.94
C ILE A 71 0.99 -1.31 15.01
N ARG A 72 0.58 -2.51 14.60
CA ARG A 72 1.46 -3.68 14.42
C ARG A 72 2.01 -3.71 13.01
N TYR A 73 3.27 -4.10 12.88
CA TYR A 73 3.93 -4.23 11.59
C TYR A 73 4.31 -5.69 11.33
N ILE A 74 4.00 -6.17 10.13
CA ILE A 74 4.50 -7.43 9.58
C ILE A 74 5.43 -7.03 8.43
N THR A 75 6.70 -7.40 8.51
CA THR A 75 7.69 -7.04 7.50
C THR A 75 8.18 -8.29 6.77
N LYS A 76 8.56 -8.10 5.50
CA LYS A 76 9.30 -9.07 4.72
C LYS A 76 10.63 -8.40 4.36
N PRO A 77 11.74 -8.74 5.03
CA PRO A 77 13.03 -8.18 4.67
C PRO A 77 13.40 -8.63 3.26
N ARG A 78 14.06 -7.75 2.52
CA ARG A 78 14.57 -8.06 1.19
C ARG A 78 15.71 -9.07 1.30
N ASN A 79 15.69 -10.10 0.45
CA ASN A 79 16.82 -11.03 0.39
C ASN A 79 17.98 -10.38 -0.39
N MET A 80 18.91 -9.75 0.33
CA MET A 80 20.09 -9.09 -0.24
C MET A 80 21.25 -10.04 -0.56
N SER A 81 21.10 -11.33 -0.28
CA SER A 81 22.23 -12.27 -0.35
C SER A 81 22.74 -12.55 -1.78
N ASP A 82 22.02 -12.09 -2.79
CA ASP A 82 22.44 -12.17 -4.19
C ASP A 82 22.35 -10.79 -4.89
N PRO A 83 23.48 -10.11 -5.13
CA PRO A 83 23.55 -8.87 -5.91
C PRO A 83 23.15 -9.05 -7.37
N GLU A 84 23.18 -10.28 -7.90
CA GLU A 84 22.75 -10.64 -9.25
C GLU A 84 21.25 -10.92 -9.34
N ASN A 85 20.54 -11.04 -8.20
CA ASN A 85 19.08 -11.20 -8.19
C ASN A 85 18.43 -10.07 -9.02
N GLU A 86 17.49 -10.46 -9.86
CA GLU A 86 16.74 -9.60 -10.77
C GLU A 86 16.19 -8.35 -10.07
N LEU A 87 15.68 -8.48 -8.84
CA LEU A 87 15.16 -7.35 -8.07
C LEU A 87 16.26 -6.32 -7.72
N SER A 88 17.52 -6.73 -7.57
CA SER A 88 18.67 -5.85 -7.28
C SER A 88 19.08 -5.05 -8.51
N GLN A 89 19.03 -5.67 -9.68
CA GLN A 89 19.28 -4.99 -10.94
C GLN A 89 18.16 -3.99 -11.27
N ILE A 90 16.91 -4.37 -11.03
CA ILE A 90 15.75 -3.51 -11.24
C ILE A 90 15.78 -2.27 -10.35
N VAL A 91 16.10 -2.42 -9.04
CA VAL A 91 16.18 -1.27 -8.13
C VAL A 91 17.28 -0.29 -8.55
N LYS A 92 18.45 -0.79 -8.98
CA LYS A 92 19.51 0.06 -9.54
C LYS A 92 19.04 0.80 -10.79
N GLY A 93 18.43 0.09 -11.74
CA GLY A 93 17.88 0.69 -12.96
C GLY A 93 16.81 1.75 -12.67
N MET A 94 15.99 1.53 -11.64
CA MET A 94 15.01 2.51 -11.18
C MET A 94 15.68 3.77 -10.64
N GLN A 95 16.72 3.62 -9.81
CA GLN A 95 17.47 4.75 -9.26
C GLN A 95 18.04 5.62 -10.38
N GLU A 96 18.66 5.00 -11.39
CA GLU A 96 19.22 5.72 -12.55
C GLU A 96 18.18 6.45 -13.40
N VAL A 97 16.97 5.90 -13.51
CA VAL A 97 15.85 6.52 -14.21
C VAL A 97 15.29 7.69 -13.39
N GLN A 98 15.16 7.51 -12.08
CA GLN A 98 14.65 8.51 -11.14
C GLN A 98 15.57 9.73 -11.07
N ASP A 99 16.89 9.52 -10.96
CA ASP A 99 17.88 10.59 -10.84
C ASP A 99 17.89 11.50 -12.08
N ARG A 100 17.67 10.90 -13.26
CA ARG A 100 17.65 11.62 -14.54
C ARG A 100 16.25 11.96 -15.02
N MET A 101 15.21 11.74 -14.21
CA MET A 101 13.82 11.88 -14.67
C MET A 101 13.50 13.31 -15.12
N TRP A 102 14.15 14.30 -14.50
CA TRP A 102 13.96 15.72 -14.79
C TRP A 102 14.70 16.23 -16.03
N GLU A 103 15.70 15.49 -16.53
CA GLU A 103 16.61 15.96 -17.59
C GLU A 103 16.03 15.81 -19.00
N GLU A 104 15.13 14.84 -19.21
CA GLU A 104 14.58 14.55 -20.54
C GLU A 104 13.20 13.92 -20.41
N GLN A 105 12.18 14.55 -20.99
CA GLN A 105 10.79 14.06 -21.01
C GLN A 105 10.41 13.49 -22.38
N SER A 106 11.29 12.68 -22.97
CA SER A 106 10.99 12.03 -24.26
C SER A 106 10.04 10.86 -24.07
N MET A 107 9.15 10.66 -25.04
CA MET A 107 8.20 9.53 -25.05
C MET A 107 8.92 8.18 -24.95
N LYS A 108 10.10 8.03 -25.57
CA LYS A 108 10.93 6.82 -25.46
C LYS A 108 11.37 6.54 -24.02
N LYS A 109 11.80 7.58 -23.30
CA LYS A 109 12.20 7.45 -21.89
C LYS A 109 11.00 7.18 -20.98
N MET A 110 9.84 7.76 -21.27
CA MET A 110 8.59 7.46 -20.58
C MET A 110 8.15 6.00 -20.77
N ILE A 111 8.21 5.47 -22.01
CA ILE A 111 7.91 4.06 -22.29
C ILE A 111 8.89 3.15 -21.57
N LYS A 112 10.20 3.46 -21.62
CA LYS A 112 11.23 2.69 -20.90
C LYS A 112 10.96 2.70 -19.39
N MET A 113 10.61 3.86 -18.84
CA MET A 113 10.26 4.04 -17.44
C MET A 113 9.05 3.17 -17.07
N MET A 114 7.95 3.25 -17.81
CA MET A 114 6.77 2.39 -17.61
C MET A 114 7.13 0.91 -17.65
N GLY A 115 7.99 0.49 -18.58
CA GLY A 115 8.48 -0.89 -18.66
C GLY A 115 9.24 -1.32 -17.40
N VAL A 116 10.16 -0.49 -16.90
CA VAL A 116 10.90 -0.75 -15.66
C VAL A 116 9.93 -0.83 -14.47
N PHE A 117 8.99 0.11 -14.34
CA PHE A 117 7.99 0.09 -13.26
C PHE A 117 7.09 -1.17 -13.30
N ASN A 118 6.67 -1.61 -14.49
CA ASN A 118 5.84 -2.80 -14.64
C ASN A 118 6.63 -4.07 -14.26
N ARG A 119 7.84 -4.26 -14.81
CA ARG A 119 8.66 -5.44 -14.49
C ARG A 119 9.02 -5.50 -13.01
N MET A 120 9.30 -4.34 -12.43
CA MET A 120 9.56 -4.19 -11.00
C MET A 120 8.36 -4.60 -10.15
N GLY A 121 7.16 -4.12 -10.50
CA GLY A 121 5.93 -4.52 -9.83
C GLY A 121 5.69 -6.03 -9.92
N GLU A 122 5.98 -6.65 -11.07
CA GLU A 122 5.84 -8.08 -11.31
C GLU A 122 6.79 -8.90 -10.42
N VAL A 123 8.10 -8.64 -10.48
CA VAL A 123 9.13 -9.40 -9.74
C VAL A 123 8.92 -9.27 -8.24
N PHE A 124 8.74 -8.03 -7.75
CA PHE A 124 8.50 -7.78 -6.32
C PHE A 124 7.21 -8.44 -5.84
N CYS A 125 6.15 -8.38 -6.65
CA CYS A 125 4.91 -9.04 -6.28
C CYS A 125 5.05 -10.56 -6.29
N GLY A 126 5.81 -11.14 -7.23
CA GLY A 126 6.16 -12.55 -7.23
C GLY A 126 6.77 -12.99 -5.91
N GLU A 127 7.81 -12.28 -5.42
CA GLU A 127 8.45 -12.60 -4.14
C GLU A 127 7.50 -12.50 -2.93
N ILE A 128 6.53 -11.59 -2.97
CA ILE A 128 5.49 -11.48 -1.94
C ILE A 128 4.50 -12.64 -2.06
N MET A 129 4.10 -13.00 -3.27
CA MET A 129 3.20 -14.14 -3.50
C MET A 129 3.85 -15.45 -3.09
N ASP A 130 5.15 -15.60 -3.23
CA ASP A 130 5.88 -16.80 -2.83
C ASP A 130 6.14 -16.88 -1.32
N ASP A 131 5.88 -15.79 -0.58
CA ASP A 131 5.99 -15.72 0.88
C ASP A 131 4.83 -16.42 1.60
N ASN A 132 4.80 -17.75 1.52
CA ASN A 132 3.75 -18.53 2.15
C ASN A 132 3.72 -18.39 3.67
N GLU A 133 4.84 -18.02 4.31
CA GLU A 133 4.89 -17.84 5.76
C GLU A 133 4.12 -16.59 6.19
N ASN A 134 4.45 -15.42 5.61
CA ASN A 134 3.75 -14.19 5.93
C ASN A 134 2.29 -14.21 5.47
N LEU A 135 2.00 -14.79 4.30
CA LEU A 135 0.62 -14.93 3.82
C LEU A 135 -0.23 -15.82 4.75
N LYS A 136 0.34 -16.89 5.33
CA LYS A 136 -0.36 -17.70 6.34
C LYS A 136 -0.63 -16.90 7.62
N LYS A 137 0.35 -16.13 8.10
CA LYS A 137 0.17 -15.24 9.28
C LYS A 137 -0.95 -14.23 9.03
N LEU A 138 -0.93 -13.56 7.89
CA LEU A 138 -1.95 -12.59 7.49
C LEU A 138 -3.35 -13.24 7.37
N LYS A 139 -3.42 -14.46 6.81
CA LYS A 139 -4.68 -15.19 6.72
C LYS A 139 -5.25 -15.59 8.08
N ALA A 140 -4.39 -15.97 9.04
CA ALA A 140 -4.80 -16.39 10.37
C ALA A 140 -5.39 -15.25 11.23
N GLU A 141 -5.05 -13.99 10.92
CA GLU A 141 -5.52 -12.81 11.65
C GLU A 141 -7.01 -12.50 11.44
N ASN A 142 -7.62 -12.99 10.34
CA ASN A 142 -9.03 -12.77 9.96
C ASN A 142 -9.45 -11.28 9.96
N PHE A 143 -8.85 -10.50 9.06
CA PHE A 143 -9.13 -9.06 8.92
C PHE A 143 -10.53 -8.77 8.36
N ASP A 144 -11.15 -7.68 8.85
CA ASP A 144 -12.47 -7.21 8.41
C ASP A 144 -12.41 -6.39 7.11
N LEU A 145 -11.31 -5.64 6.93
CA LEU A 145 -11.09 -4.72 5.82
C LEU A 145 -9.61 -4.65 5.46
N GLY A 146 -9.32 -4.60 4.16
CA GLY A 146 -8.00 -4.32 3.61
C GLY A 146 -7.91 -2.91 3.04
N ILE A 147 -6.75 -2.28 3.12
CA ILE A 147 -6.47 -1.01 2.43
C ILE A 147 -5.15 -1.14 1.69
N THR A 148 -5.15 -0.79 0.42
CA THR A 148 -3.95 -0.80 -0.41
C THR A 148 -3.91 0.44 -1.28
N GLU A 149 -2.72 0.83 -1.75
CA GLU A 149 -2.57 1.89 -2.71
C GLU A 149 -2.55 1.33 -4.15
N VAL A 150 -3.26 1.98 -5.09
CA VAL A 150 -3.35 1.58 -6.51
C VAL A 150 -2.03 1.70 -7.28
N PHE A 151 -0.97 2.22 -6.65
CA PHE A 151 0.33 2.35 -7.29
C PHE A 151 0.87 1.00 -7.79
N ASN A 152 0.56 -0.10 -7.09
CA ASN A 152 0.73 -1.44 -7.62
C ASN A 152 -0.49 -2.32 -7.29
N ALA A 153 -0.78 -3.29 -8.15
CA ALA A 153 -1.89 -4.21 -7.93
C ALA A 153 -1.59 -5.29 -6.87
N CYS A 154 -0.37 -5.31 -6.32
CA CYS A 154 0.10 -6.42 -5.51
C CYS A 154 -0.67 -6.57 -4.20
N GLY A 155 -1.02 -5.46 -3.55
CA GLY A 155 -1.83 -5.50 -2.33
C GLY A 155 -3.19 -6.15 -2.54
N MET A 156 -3.83 -5.93 -3.70
CA MET A 156 -5.07 -6.62 -4.07
C MET A 156 -4.84 -8.14 -4.24
N GLY A 157 -3.71 -8.53 -4.83
CA GLY A 157 -3.31 -9.94 -4.92
C GLY A 157 -3.11 -10.59 -3.54
N VAL A 158 -2.50 -9.86 -2.59
CA VAL A 158 -2.31 -10.33 -1.21
C VAL A 158 -3.67 -10.56 -0.56
N PHE A 159 -4.57 -9.59 -0.67
CA PHE A 159 -5.94 -9.69 -0.15
C PHE A 159 -6.69 -10.88 -0.74
N HIS A 160 -6.57 -11.09 -2.05
CA HIS A 160 -7.15 -12.25 -2.71
C HIS A 160 -6.61 -13.57 -2.14
N LYS A 161 -5.29 -13.69 -1.99
CA LYS A 161 -4.63 -14.92 -1.52
C LYS A 161 -4.97 -15.28 -0.07
N ILE A 162 -5.18 -14.28 0.78
CA ILE A 162 -5.63 -14.51 2.17
C ILE A 162 -7.15 -14.66 2.31
N GLY A 163 -7.92 -14.43 1.24
CA GLY A 163 -9.39 -14.56 1.24
C GLY A 163 -10.14 -13.32 1.73
N LEU A 164 -9.47 -12.16 1.80
CA LEU A 164 -10.05 -10.89 2.22
C LEU A 164 -10.82 -10.25 1.06
N LYS A 165 -12.15 -10.13 1.22
CA LYS A 165 -13.05 -9.69 0.15
C LYS A 165 -13.36 -8.19 0.16
N LYS A 166 -13.33 -7.57 1.34
CA LYS A 166 -13.66 -6.16 1.53
C LYS A 166 -12.36 -5.38 1.57
N TYR A 167 -12.13 -4.51 0.59
CA TYR A 167 -10.96 -3.65 0.60
C TYR A 167 -11.20 -2.31 -0.07
N ILE A 168 -10.42 -1.31 0.35
CA ILE A 168 -10.36 0.02 -0.23
C ILE A 168 -9.05 0.16 -0.98
N VAL A 169 -9.12 0.80 -2.14
CA VAL A 169 -7.94 1.16 -2.93
C VAL A 169 -7.77 2.68 -2.85
N ALA A 170 -6.68 3.12 -2.26
CA ALA A 170 -6.29 4.52 -2.15
C ALA A 170 -5.29 4.91 -3.25
N HIS A 171 -5.09 6.20 -3.50
CA HIS A 171 -4.08 6.69 -4.44
C HIS A 171 -3.46 7.98 -3.90
N ALA A 172 -2.13 8.03 -3.80
CA ALA A 172 -1.42 9.23 -3.36
C ALA A 172 -1.25 10.28 -4.47
N GLY A 173 -1.58 9.95 -5.71
CA GLY A 173 -1.43 10.81 -6.89
C GLY A 173 -2.74 11.43 -7.38
N SER A 174 -2.63 12.18 -8.47
CA SER A 174 -3.77 12.72 -9.22
C SER A 174 -4.63 11.58 -9.78
N LEU A 175 -5.95 11.81 -9.86
CA LEU A 175 -6.84 10.85 -10.51
C LEU A 175 -6.40 10.62 -11.97
N SER A 176 -5.92 9.42 -12.27
CA SER A 176 -5.49 9.07 -13.63
C SER A 176 -6.71 8.96 -14.57
N PRO A 177 -6.54 9.25 -15.88
CA PRO A 177 -7.60 9.07 -16.87
C PRO A 177 -8.17 7.65 -16.91
N ALA A 178 -7.31 6.63 -16.76
CA ALA A 178 -7.72 5.24 -16.72
C ALA A 178 -8.61 4.96 -15.49
N THR A 179 -8.20 5.43 -14.30
CA THR A 179 -8.99 5.30 -13.07
C THR A 179 -10.31 6.06 -13.17
N ALA A 180 -10.30 7.29 -13.69
CA ALA A 180 -11.50 8.09 -13.87
C ALA A 180 -12.50 7.41 -14.81
N SER A 181 -12.02 6.85 -15.93
CA SER A 181 -12.85 6.11 -16.87
C SER A 181 -13.51 4.89 -16.21
N LEU A 182 -12.78 4.14 -15.39
CA LEU A 182 -13.33 2.99 -14.65
C LEU A 182 -14.40 3.42 -13.63
N LEU A 183 -14.28 4.63 -13.07
CA LEU A 183 -15.24 5.21 -12.14
C LEU A 183 -16.40 5.93 -12.85
N GLY A 184 -16.45 5.95 -14.18
CA GLY A 184 -17.46 6.69 -14.95
C GLY A 184 -17.33 8.22 -14.86
N ILE A 185 -16.17 8.71 -14.41
CA ILE A 185 -15.88 10.14 -14.29
C ILE A 185 -15.41 10.64 -15.65
N LYS A 186 -16.15 11.58 -16.23
CA LYS A 186 -15.75 12.26 -17.48
C LYS A 186 -14.57 13.20 -17.19
N MET A 187 -13.40 12.87 -17.72
CA MET A 187 -12.26 13.77 -17.75
C MET A 187 -12.24 14.53 -19.07
N HIS A 188 -12.43 15.86 -19.01
CA HIS A 188 -12.33 16.69 -20.20
C HIS A 188 -10.84 16.94 -20.51
N PRO A 189 -10.36 16.66 -21.74
CA PRO A 189 -8.94 16.82 -22.08
C PRO A 189 -8.45 18.27 -21.96
N SER A 190 -9.37 19.26 -21.92
CA SER A 190 -9.03 20.65 -21.65
C SER A 190 -8.63 20.94 -20.19
N TYR A 191 -9.01 20.07 -19.24
CA TYR A 191 -8.71 20.23 -17.81
C TYR A 191 -7.51 19.38 -17.38
N ILE A 192 -7.38 18.19 -17.95
CA ILE A 192 -6.26 17.29 -17.70
C ILE A 192 -5.70 16.90 -19.07
N PRO A 193 -4.60 17.55 -19.51
CA PRO A 193 -3.97 17.20 -20.77
C PRO A 193 -3.46 15.77 -20.67
N VAL A 194 -4.15 14.87 -21.37
CA VAL A 194 -3.75 13.48 -21.51
C VAL A 194 -2.66 13.41 -22.56
N LEU A 195 -1.46 13.00 -22.15
CA LEU A 195 -0.42 12.59 -23.10
C LEU A 195 -0.92 11.30 -23.77
N CYS A 196 -1.28 11.43 -25.05
CA CYS A 196 -1.54 10.29 -25.93
C CYS A 196 -0.25 9.55 -26.26
#